data_AF-A0A6C0JWL9-F1
#
_entry.id   AF-A0A6C0JWL9-F1
#
_cell.length_a   1.000
_cell.length_b   1.000
_cell.length_c   1.000
_cell.angle_alpha   90.00
_cell.angle_beta   90.00
_cell.angle_gamma   90.00
#
_symmetry.space_group_name_H-M   'P 1'
#
loop_
_entity.id
_entity.type
_entity.pdbx_description
1 polymer ?
#
loop_
_entity_poly.entity_id
_entity_poly.type
_entity_poly.pdbx_seq_one_letter_code
_entity_poly.pdbx_strand_id
1 'polypeptide(L)' 'MKSINWTVFILSFLIGLVFIYISSSPDEEVYVYPTPENAGTIEYKDKANNCFVYQTKKQACPKTDIKYIPIQE' A
#
# COMPACT_ATOMS: atom_id res chain seq x y z
N MET A 1 -6.56 -8.32 50.81
CA MET A 1 -6.30 -7.96 49.39
C MET A 1 -7.02 -8.97 48.52
N LYS A 2 -7.87 -8.51 47.58
CA LYS A 2 -8.55 -9.39 46.62
C LYS A 2 -7.57 -9.73 45.51
N SER A 3 -7.27 -11.01 45.33
CA SER A 3 -6.40 -11.50 44.24
C SER A 3 -7.14 -11.48 42.91
N ILE A 4 -6.45 -11.07 41.84
CA ILE A 4 -6.96 -11.23 40.47
C ILE A 4 -7.03 -12.72 40.14
N ASN A 5 -8.14 -13.14 39.54
CA ASN A 5 -8.25 -14.48 38.97
C ASN A 5 -7.54 -14.49 37.61
N TRP A 6 -6.34 -15.05 37.57
CA TRP A 6 -5.49 -15.10 36.38
C TRP A 6 -6.15 -15.81 35.20
N THR A 7 -6.92 -16.87 35.45
CA THR A 7 -7.63 -17.60 34.40
C THR A 7 -8.66 -16.72 33.70
N VAL A 8 -9.45 -15.98 34.48
CA VAL A 8 -10.46 -15.05 33.94
C VAL A 8 -9.79 -13.90 33.20
N PHE A 9 -8.67 -13.38 33.72
CA PHE A 9 -7.92 -12.31 33.07
C PHE A 9 -7.34 -12.72 31.71
N ILE A 10 -6.72 -13.90 31.62
CA ILE A 10 -6.15 -14.39 30.37
C ILE A 10 -7.25 -14.68 29.36
N LEU A 11 -8.36 -15.28 29.79
CA LEU A 11 -9.47 -15.61 28.90
C LEU A 11 -10.13 -14.34 28.34
N SER A 12 -10.38 -13.33 29.17
CA SER A 12 -10.94 -12.06 28.71
C SER A 12 -9.98 -11.30 27.80
N PHE A 13 -8.67 -11.35 28.07
CA PHE A 13 -7.65 -10.75 27.22
C PHE A 13 -7.60 -11.39 25.83
N LEU A 14 -7.62 -12.72 25.76
CA LEU A 14 -7.64 -13.45 24.49
C LEU A 14 -8.90 -13.15 23.67
N ILE A 15 -10.07 -13.11 24.32
CA ILE A 15 -11.32 -12.72 23.67
C ILE A 15 -11.22 -11.29 23.10
N GLY A 16 -10.62 -10.36 23.85
CA GLY A 16 -10.38 -8.99 23.38
C GLY A 16 -9.48 -8.92 22.15
N LEU A 17 -8.39 -9.69 22.12
CA LEU A 17 -7.50 -9.75 20.95
C LEU A 17 -8.21 -10.29 19.71
N VAL A 18 -8.97 -11.38 19.87
CA VAL A 18 -9.74 -11.97 18.77
C VAL A 18 -10.80 -10.98 18.26
N PHE A 19 -11.47 -10.27 19.16
CA PHE A 19 -12.46 -9.26 18.78
C PHE A 19 -11.87 -8.13 17.93
N ILE A 20 -10.69 -7.61 18.32
CA ILE A 20 -9.98 -6.58 17.56
C ILE A 20 -9.57 -7.11 16.19
N TYR A 21 -9.06 -8.33 16.12
CA TYR A 21 -8.62 -8.95 14.86
C TYR A 21 -9.77 -9.13 13.84
N ILE A 22 -10.96 -9.48 14.31
CA ILE A 22 -12.12 -9.67 13.43
C ILE A 22 -12.76 -8.32 13.07
N SER A 23 -12.67 -7.34 13.96
CA SER A 23 -13.30 -6.02 13.79
C SER A 23 -12.41 -5.01 13.07
N SER A 24 -11.14 -5.35 12.79
CA SER A 24 -10.25 -4.48 12.02
C SER A 24 -10.74 -4.39 10.58
N SER A 25 -10.76 -3.16 10.04
CA SER A 25 -11.08 -2.93 8.64
C SER A 25 -10.14 -3.70 7.71
N PRO A 26 -10.62 -4.16 6.54
CA PRO A 26 -9.74 -4.75 5.53
C PRO A 26 -8.73 -3.70 5.03
N ASP A 27 -7.53 -4.15 4.68
CA ASP A 27 -6.54 -3.31 4.03
C ASP A 27 -7.11 -2.77 2.71
N GLU A 28 -7.01 -1.45 2.50
CA GLU A 28 -7.45 -0.80 1.28
C GLU A 28 -6.31 -0.82 0.24
N GLU A 29 -6.50 -1.54 -0.86
CA GLU A 29 -5.59 -1.49 -2.00
C GLU A 29 -5.77 -0.17 -2.76
N VAL A 30 -4.83 0.76 -2.60
CA VAL A 30 -4.81 2.01 -3.36
C VAL A 30 -4.00 1.83 -4.63
N TYR A 31 -4.67 1.93 -5.78
CA TYR A 31 -4.02 1.91 -7.10
C TYR A 31 -3.40 3.27 -7.40
N VAL A 32 -2.08 3.37 -7.25
CA VAL A 32 -1.32 4.59 -7.55
C VAL A 32 -0.59 4.43 -8.88
N TYR A 33 -0.77 5.42 -9.76
CA TYR A 33 -0.07 5.47 -11.04
C TYR A 33 1.24 6.28 -10.94
N PRO A 34 2.27 5.91 -11.71
CA PRO A 34 3.50 6.69 -11.79
C PRO A 34 3.23 8.05 -12.45
N THR A 35 3.57 9.11 -11.72
CA THR A 35 3.58 10.49 -12.19
C THR A 35 5.01 11.03 -12.16
N PRO A 36 5.29 12.11 -12.91
CA PRO A 36 6.60 12.76 -12.83
C PRO A 36 6.98 13.24 -11.42
N GLU A 37 5.98 13.48 -10.57
CA GLU A 37 6.13 14.01 -9.21
C GLU A 37 6.43 12.92 -8.17
N ASN A 38 5.90 11.71 -8.36
CA ASN A 38 6.11 10.58 -7.44
C ASN A 38 7.21 9.61 -7.89
N ALA A 39 7.79 9.84 -9.08
CA ALA A 39 8.90 9.05 -9.59
C ALA A 39 10.10 9.10 -8.64
N GLY A 40 10.60 7.93 -8.26
CA GLY A 40 11.69 7.78 -7.29
C GLY A 40 11.26 7.78 -5.83
N THR A 41 10.00 8.09 -5.53
CA THR A 41 9.50 8.23 -4.15
C THR A 41 8.76 6.99 -3.66
N ILE A 42 8.12 6.25 -4.56
CA ILE A 42 7.36 5.04 -4.24
C ILE A 42 7.75 3.85 -5.13
N GLU A 43 7.62 2.65 -4.57
CA GLU A 43 7.84 1.38 -5.26
C GLU A 43 6.53 0.84 -5.82
N TYR A 44 6.58 0.28 -7.02
CA TYR A 44 5.46 -0.32 -7.71
C TYR A 44 5.66 -1.83 -7.77
N LYS A 45 4.56 -2.56 -7.61
CA LYS A 45 4.53 -4.01 -7.73
C LYS A 45 3.79 -4.39 -9.00
N ASP A 46 4.43 -5.14 -9.89
CA ASP A 46 3.77 -5.65 -11.10
C ASP A 46 2.93 -6.92 -10.83
N LYS A 47 2.20 -7.36 -11.85
CA LYS A 47 1.42 -8.60 -11.81
C LYS A 47 2.29 -9.87 -11.71
N ALA A 48 3.59 -9.77 -11.97
CA ALA A 48 4.57 -10.85 -11.84
C ALA A 48 5.29 -10.83 -10.47
N ASN A 49 4.84 -10.01 -9.52
CA ASN A 49 5.43 -9.81 -8.19
C ASN A 49 6.83 -9.20 -8.19
N ASN A 50 7.25 -8.49 -9.24
CA ASN A 50 8.47 -7.70 -9.23
C ASN A 50 8.21 -6.32 -8.64
N CYS A 51 9.11 -5.88 -7.76
CA CYS A 51 9.14 -4.52 -7.25
C CYS A 51 10.10 -3.66 -8.08
N PHE A 52 9.66 -2.47 -8.48
CA PHE A 52 10.45 -1.56 -9.30
C PHE A 52 10.11 -0.09 -9.03
N VAL A 53 11.02 0.81 -9.39
CA VAL A 53 10.89 2.26 -9.18
C VAL A 53 11.01 2.97 -10.52
N TYR A 54 10.05 3.84 -10.82
CA TYR A 54 10.15 4.71 -11.98
C TYR A 54 11.11 5.85 -11.72
N GLN A 55 12.02 6.12 -12.66
CA GLN A 55 12.87 7.30 -12.64
C GLN A 55 12.50 8.24 -13.79
N THR A 56 12.37 9.52 -13.47
CA THR A 56 12.12 10.56 -14.46
C THR A 56 13.43 11.12 -15.00
N LYS A 57 13.49 11.29 -16.32
CA LYS A 57 14.57 12.02 -16.98
C LYS A 57 13.96 13.22 -17.70
N LYS A 58 14.34 14.43 -17.29
CA LYS A 58 13.98 15.64 -18.01
C LYS A 58 14.76 15.67 -19.32
N GLN A 59 14.04 15.73 -20.43
CA GLN A 59 14.62 15.88 -21.76
C GLN A 59 13.94 17.03 -22.50
N ALA A 60 14.62 17.60 -23.49
CA ALA A 60 14.01 18.58 -24.37
C ALA A 60 12.92 17.92 -25.22
N CYS A 61 11.72 18.50 -25.24
CA CYS A 61 10.65 17.99 -26.11
C CYS A 61 11.07 18.13 -27.58
N PRO A 62 11.07 17.04 -28.37
CA PRO A 62 11.42 17.11 -29.78
C PRO A 62 10.36 17.90 -30.54
N LYS A 63 10.80 18.76 -31.47
CA LYS A 63 9.91 19.59 -32.31
C LYS A 63 9.28 18.81 -33.48
N THR A 64 9.78 17.62 -33.76
CA THR A 64 9.37 16.73 -34.86
C THR A 64 9.25 15.29 -34.32
N ASP A 65 8.43 14.44 -34.94
CA ASP A 65 8.15 13.05 -34.51
C ASP A 65 7.44 12.87 -33.14
N ILE A 66 6.44 13.71 -32.86
CA ILE A 66 5.59 13.54 -31.67
C ILE A 66 4.62 12.38 -31.90
N LYS A 67 4.79 11.28 -31.16
CA LYS A 67 3.83 10.18 -31.10
C LYS A 67 2.75 10.48 -30.07
N TYR A 68 1.49 10.49 -30.50
CA TYR A 68 0.36 10.56 -29.57
C TYR A 68 0.14 9.18 -28.94
N ILE A 69 0.32 9.10 -27.63
CA ILE A 69 0.02 7.89 -26.85
C ILE A 69 -1.35 8.13 -26.21
N PRO A 70 -2.37 7.32 -26.52
CA PRO A 70 -3.69 7.47 -25.91
C PRO A 70 -3.61 7.17 -24.42
N ILE A 71 -4.50 7.82 -23.66
CA ILE A 71 -4.68 7.52 -22.24
C ILE A 71 -5.04 6.04 -22.11
N GLN A 72 -4.30 5.33 -21.26
CA GLN A 72 -4.54 3.92 -21.00
C GLN A 72 -5.65 3.87 -19.94
N GLU A 73 -6.84 3.42 -20.33
CA GLU A 73 -7.92 3.06 -19.39
C GLU A 73 -7.79 1.61 -18.92
#